data_AF-A0A452YBT2-F1
#
_entry.id   AF-A0A452YBT2-F1
#
_cell.length_a   1.000
_cell.length_b   1.000
_cell.length_c   1.000
_cell.angle_alpha   90.00
_cell.angle_beta   90.00
_cell.angle_gamma   90.00
#
_symmetry.space_group_name_H-M   'P 1'
#
loop_
_entity.id
_entity.type
_entity.pdbx_description
1 polymer ?
#
loop_
_entity_poly.entity_id
_entity_poly.type
_entity_poly.pdbx_seq_one_letter_code
_entity_poly.pdbx_strand_id
1 'polypeptide(L)'
;MESSPPTITVQVKFAGRTIPVEVPTSASTAELKLLLQPLTNVLPRGQKLICKGKVLADAASLSSMQVGDGSKVMLIASQGLHQGEGPITKNSSGLAPSAKRTSNVKDNQTLKPEIISKSRAERWKITGVIALSGSNLKAVPEEVWDCGSSIRVLDVCNNSIEAIPQKIAALKSLNVIVVSK
;
A
#
# COMPACT_ATOMS: atom_id res chain seq x y z
N MET A 1 -13.45 -26.86 17.88
CA MET A 1 -11.98 -26.74 18.02
C MET A 1 -11.51 -25.98 16.80
N GLU A 2 -11.41 -24.66 16.91
CA GLU A 2 -11.00 -23.78 15.81
C GLU A 2 -9.48 -23.68 15.87
N SER A 3 -8.80 -24.63 15.23
CA SER A 3 -7.34 -24.61 15.08
C SER A 3 -6.96 -23.45 14.18
N SER A 4 -6.38 -22.40 14.77
CA SER A 4 -5.79 -21.27 14.06
C SER A 4 -4.87 -21.77 12.94
N PRO A 5 -5.00 -21.21 11.72
CA PRO A 5 -4.18 -21.67 10.60
C PRO A 5 -2.71 -21.37 10.92
N PRO A 6 -1.78 -22.32 10.68
CA PRO A 6 -0.36 -22.10 10.92
C PRO A 6 0.13 -20.92 10.06
N THR A 7 0.51 -19.84 10.72
CA THR A 7 1.12 -18.64 10.13
C THR A 7 2.63 -18.78 10.11
N ILE A 8 3.24 -18.27 9.04
CA ILE A 8 4.68 -18.19 8.86
C ILE A 8 5.09 -16.74 8.65
N THR A 9 6.24 -16.36 9.21
CA THR A 9 6.84 -15.04 8.99
C THR A 9 7.80 -15.11 7.81
N VAL A 10 7.52 -14.39 6.73
CA VAL A 10 8.36 -14.34 5.53
C VAL A 10 9.15 -13.03 5.51
N GLN A 11 10.45 -13.10 5.25
CA GLN A 11 11.33 -11.94 5.14
C GLN A 11 11.42 -11.47 3.69
N VAL A 12 10.67 -10.43 3.34
CA VAL A 12 10.63 -9.91 1.97
C VAL A 12 11.69 -8.83 1.78
N LYS A 13 12.67 -9.08 0.91
CA LYS A 13 13.67 -8.09 0.51
C LYS A 13 13.19 -7.26 -0.67
N PHE A 14 13.05 -5.95 -0.45
CA PHE A 14 12.67 -4.99 -1.47
C PHE A 14 13.56 -3.75 -1.38
N ALA A 15 14.16 -3.32 -2.50
CA ALA A 15 14.99 -2.11 -2.59
C ALA A 15 16.07 -1.99 -1.48
N GLY A 16 16.72 -3.10 -1.12
CA GLY A 16 17.76 -3.15 -0.08
C GLY A 16 17.23 -3.22 1.36
N ARG A 17 15.92 -3.19 1.58
CA ARG A 17 15.27 -3.31 2.90
C ARG A 17 14.64 -4.69 3.07
N THR A 18 14.53 -5.16 4.31
CA THR A 18 13.86 -6.43 4.63
C THR A 18 12.60 -6.14 5.42
N ILE A 19 11.46 -6.58 4.92
CA ILE A 19 10.13 -6.35 5.48
C ILE A 19 9.60 -7.71 5.97
N PRO A 20 9.45 -7.92 7.28
CA PRO A 20 8.81 -9.13 7.80
C PRO A 20 7.30 -9.06 7.52
N VAL A 21 6.77 -10.09 6.86
CA VAL A 21 5.34 -10.21 6.54
C VAL A 21 4.85 -11.56 7.04
N GLU A 22 3.81 -11.55 7.86
CA GLU A 22 3.17 -12.77 8.37
C GLU A 22 2.08 -13.21 7.42
N VAL A 23 2.15 -14.45 6.95
CA VAL A 23 1.18 -15.05 6.02
C VAL A 23 0.84 -16.47 6.42
N PRO A 24 -0.39 -16.94 6.21
CA PRO A 24 -0.74 -18.35 6.38
C PRO A 24 0.14 -19.26 5.51
N THR A 25 0.49 -20.44 5.99
CA THR A 25 1.17 -21.46 5.16
C THR A 25 0.34 -21.93 3.96
N SER A 26 -0.99 -21.82 4.05
CA SER A 26 -1.94 -22.09 2.97
C SER A 26 -2.09 -20.93 1.99
N ALA A 27 -1.54 -19.75 2.31
CA ALA A 27 -1.70 -18.55 1.49
C ALA A 27 -1.07 -18.71 0.11
N SER A 28 -1.67 -18.00 -0.84
CA SER A 28 -1.16 -17.92 -2.21
C SER A 28 -0.18 -16.76 -2.37
N THR A 29 0.62 -16.82 -3.44
CA THR A 29 1.49 -15.72 -3.82
C THR A 29 0.70 -14.43 -4.11
N ALA A 30 -0.54 -14.54 -4.61
CA ALA A 30 -1.43 -13.41 -4.84
C ALA A 30 -1.72 -12.62 -3.57
N GLU A 31 -2.02 -13.32 -2.46
CA GLU A 31 -2.26 -12.71 -1.15
C GLU A 31 -1.00 -12.01 -0.63
N LEU A 32 0.16 -12.66 -0.77
CA LEU A 32 1.44 -12.05 -0.39
C LEU A 32 1.72 -10.76 -1.19
N LYS A 33 1.40 -10.73 -2.48
CA LYS A 33 1.54 -9.51 -3.31
C LYS A 33 0.60 -8.40 -2.87
N LEU A 34 -0.64 -8.73 -2.55
CA LEU A 34 -1.61 -7.75 -2.04
C LEU A 34 -1.15 -7.15 -0.71
N LEU A 35 -0.57 -7.97 0.18
CA LEU A 35 0.02 -7.50 1.43
C LEU A 35 1.26 -6.62 1.21
N LEU A 36 2.07 -6.95 0.21
CA LEU A 36 3.27 -6.18 -0.14
C LEU A 36 2.98 -4.89 -0.90
N GLN A 37 1.85 -4.79 -1.59
CA GLN A 37 1.47 -3.59 -2.35
C GLN A 37 1.49 -2.31 -1.50
N PRO A 38 0.80 -2.22 -0.35
CA PRO A 38 0.86 -1.02 0.49
C PRO A 38 2.22 -0.84 1.17
N LEU A 39 3.02 -1.90 1.32
CA LEU A 39 4.33 -1.86 1.98
C LEU A 39 5.45 -1.37 1.04
N THR A 40 5.31 -1.67 -0.25
CA THR A 40 6.36 -1.45 -1.26
C THR A 40 5.95 -0.41 -2.31
N ASN A 41 4.66 -0.04 -2.34
CA ASN A 41 4.04 0.81 -3.34
C ASN A 41 4.15 0.26 -4.78
N VAL A 42 4.27 -1.07 -4.90
CA VAL A 42 4.36 -1.79 -6.18
C VAL A 42 3.02 -2.47 -6.43
N LEU A 43 2.41 -2.24 -7.58
CA LEU A 43 1.18 -2.95 -7.94
C LEU A 43 1.41 -4.46 -8.05
N PRO A 44 0.46 -5.34 -7.69
CA PRO A 44 0.61 -6.80 -7.76
C PRO A 44 1.06 -7.30 -9.14
N ARG A 45 0.67 -6.59 -10.20
CA ARG A 45 1.08 -6.87 -11.59
C ARG A 45 2.58 -6.63 -11.84
N GLY A 46 3.16 -5.66 -11.14
CA GLY A 46 4.58 -5.31 -11.23
C GLY A 46 5.45 -6.05 -10.22
N GLN A 47 4.85 -6.74 -9.26
CA GLN A 47 5.55 -7.50 -8.22
C GLN A 47 6.01 -8.87 -8.73
N LYS A 48 7.32 -9.04 -8.85
CA LYS A 48 7.97 -10.33 -9.10
C LYS A 48 8.58 -10.84 -7.81
N LEU A 49 7.98 -11.87 -7.23
CA LEU A 49 8.49 -12.54 -6.04
C LEU A 49 9.42 -13.67 -6.45
N ILE A 50 10.59 -13.75 -5.82
CA ILE A 50 11.62 -14.75 -6.10
C ILE A 50 12.02 -15.40 -4.80
N CYS A 51 11.85 -16.71 -4.70
CA CYS A 51 12.32 -17.51 -3.57
C CYS A 51 13.25 -18.61 -4.07
N LYS A 52 14.41 -18.78 -3.42
CA LYS A 52 15.41 -19.82 -3.78
C LYS A 52 15.73 -19.90 -5.29
N GLY A 53 15.80 -18.74 -5.96
CA GLY A 53 16.10 -18.65 -7.40
C GLY A 53 14.93 -18.93 -8.35
N LYS A 54 13.72 -19.20 -7.83
CA LYS A 54 12.51 -19.41 -8.64
C LYS A 54 11.54 -18.25 -8.48
N VAL A 55 10.96 -17.81 -9.60
CA VAL A 55 9.92 -16.78 -9.63
C VAL A 55 8.58 -17.41 -9.23
N LEU A 56 7.93 -16.85 -8.20
CA LEU A 56 6.61 -17.27 -7.74
C LEU A 56 5.52 -16.70 -8.67
N ALA A 57 4.65 -17.58 -9.19
CA ALA A 57 3.46 -17.21 -9.95
C ALA A 57 2.27 -16.95 -9.02
N ASP A 58 1.28 -16.19 -9.47
CA ASP A 58 0.12 -15.77 -8.66
C ASP A 58 -0.67 -16.93 -8.05
N ALA A 59 -0.85 -17.99 -8.84
CA ALA A 59 -1.53 -19.23 -8.45
C ALA A 59 -0.66 -20.19 -7.62
N ALA A 60 0.62 -19.87 -7.37
CA ALA A 60 1.50 -20.74 -6.60
C ALA A 60 1.29 -20.55 -5.09
N SER A 61 1.11 -21.65 -4.37
CA SER A 61 1.06 -21.67 -2.90
C SER A 61 2.46 -21.57 -2.30
N LEU A 62 2.59 -20.87 -1.17
CA LEU A 62 3.86 -20.70 -0.47
C LEU A 62 4.47 -22.04 0.01
N SER A 63 3.60 -22.99 0.39
CA SER A 63 3.97 -24.36 0.76
C SER A 63 4.65 -25.12 -0.38
N SER A 64 4.13 -25.02 -1.61
CA SER A 64 4.70 -25.65 -2.81
C SER A 64 6.10 -25.11 -3.15
N MET A 65 6.38 -23.87 -2.75
CA MET A 65 7.66 -23.19 -2.99
C MET A 65 8.67 -23.35 -1.85
N GLN A 66 8.39 -24.22 -0.86
CA GLN A 66 9.22 -24.41 0.33
C GLN A 66 9.55 -23.11 1.07
N VAL A 67 8.57 -22.20 1.13
CA VAL A 67 8.64 -20.98 1.93
C VAL A 67 8.20 -21.35 3.35
N GLY A 68 9.17 -21.59 4.24
CA GLY A 68 8.96 -21.81 5.67
C GLY A 68 9.03 -20.52 6.49
N ASP A 69 8.88 -20.63 7.81
CA ASP A 69 9.12 -19.53 8.74
C ASP A 69 10.55 -18.98 8.61
N GLY A 70 10.69 -17.66 8.59
CA GLY A 70 11.94 -16.96 8.38
C GLY A 70 12.45 -16.94 6.93
N SER A 71 11.74 -17.54 5.97
CA SER A 71 12.20 -17.63 4.58
C SER A 71 12.42 -16.28 3.93
N LYS A 72 13.51 -16.17 3.18
CA LYS A 72 13.90 -14.95 2.48
C LYS A 72 13.33 -14.94 1.06
N VAL A 73 12.36 -14.07 0.83
CA VAL A 73 11.76 -13.85 -0.49
C VAL A 73 12.25 -12.51 -1.03
N MET A 74 12.70 -12.47 -2.27
CA MET A 74 13.12 -11.23 -2.91
C MET A 74 11.98 -10.70 -3.76
N LEU A 75 11.57 -9.45 -3.50
CA LEU A 75 10.62 -8.75 -4.33
C LEU A 75 11.38 -7.86 -5.31
N ILE A 76 11.11 -8.04 -6.59
CA ILE A 76 11.57 -7.17 -7.66
C ILE A 76 10.36 -6.51 -8.27
N ALA A 77 10.39 -5.19 -8.36
CA ALA A 77 9.41 -4.46 -9.12
C ALA A 77 9.94 -4.24 -10.53
N SER A 78 9.22 -4.71 -11.53
CA SER A 78 9.59 -4.49 -12.92
C SER A 78 9.65 -2.98 -13.20
N GLN A 79 10.82 -2.50 -13.66
CA GLN A 79 11.04 -1.12 -14.07
C GLN A 79 9.92 -0.67 -15.03
N GLY A 80 9.33 0.51 -14.77
CA GLY A 80 8.19 1.04 -15.52
C GLY A 80 6.81 0.82 -14.88
N LEU A 81 6.70 0.06 -13.78
CA LEU A 81 5.44 -0.18 -13.05
C LEU A 81 5.47 0.35 -11.60
N HIS A 82 6.32 1.35 -11.34
CA HIS A 82 6.42 2.05 -10.06
C HIS A 82 5.54 3.32 -9.98
N GLN A 83 4.78 3.63 -11.02
CA GLN A 83 3.95 4.82 -11.03
C GLN A 83 2.52 4.45 -11.41
N GLY A 84 1.63 4.59 -10.43
CA GLY A 84 0.22 4.88 -10.69
C GLY A 84 -0.02 6.28 -11.29
N GLU A 85 0.97 6.86 -11.99
CA GLU A 85 0.87 8.09 -12.78
C GLU A 85 1.68 7.87 -14.07
N GLY A 86 1.10 7.31 -15.14
CA GLY A 86 0.51 8.03 -16.28
C GLY A 86 1.17 7.51 -17.58
N PRO A 87 0.44 7.36 -18.72
CA PRO A 87 0.08 8.51 -19.53
C PRO A 87 -1.39 8.56 -19.96
N ILE A 88 -1.93 9.78 -20.03
CA ILE A 88 -3.10 10.14 -20.83
C ILE A 88 -2.77 9.81 -22.29
N THR A 89 -3.37 8.77 -22.87
CA THR A 89 -3.47 8.68 -24.33
C THR A 89 -4.63 9.56 -24.76
N LYS A 90 -4.33 10.82 -25.07
CA LYS A 90 -5.24 11.73 -25.78
C LYS A 90 -4.99 11.60 -27.28
N ASN A 91 -5.78 10.77 -27.97
CA ASN A 91 -6.05 10.89 -29.41
C ASN A 91 -7.48 10.34 -29.65
N SER A 92 -8.51 11.19 -29.57
CA SER A 92 -9.28 11.75 -30.71
C SER A 92 -9.82 10.66 -31.63
N SER A 93 -11.12 10.43 -31.81
CA SER A 93 -12.13 11.38 -32.29
C SER A 93 -13.53 10.76 -32.26
N GLY A 94 -14.56 11.56 -31.95
CA GLY A 94 -15.93 11.28 -32.41
C GLY A 94 -17.05 11.35 -31.36
N LEU A 95 -17.69 12.52 -31.30
CA LEU A 95 -19.10 12.78 -30.93
C LEU A 95 -19.44 12.97 -29.43
N ALA A 96 -19.90 14.20 -29.17
CA ALA A 96 -20.57 14.69 -27.96
C ALA A 96 -22.04 14.18 -27.88
N PRO A 97 -22.95 14.66 -26.98
CA PRO A 97 -22.79 15.46 -25.75
C PRO A 97 -23.57 14.89 -24.53
N SER A 98 -23.34 15.51 -23.36
CA SER A 98 -24.31 15.71 -22.26
C SER A 98 -25.07 14.49 -21.68
N ALA A 99 -24.68 14.05 -20.47
CA ALA A 99 -25.65 13.50 -19.53
C ALA A 99 -25.22 13.76 -18.08
N LYS A 100 -26.19 14.28 -17.34
CA LYS A 100 -26.19 14.60 -15.92
C LYS A 100 -25.79 13.40 -15.05
N ARG A 101 -25.16 13.72 -13.92
CA ARG A 101 -25.29 13.09 -12.59
C ARG A 101 -26.16 11.83 -12.54
N THR A 102 -25.55 10.70 -12.17
CA THR A 102 -26.19 9.73 -11.26
C THR A 102 -25.13 9.08 -10.38
N SER A 103 -25.41 9.12 -9.08
CA SER A 103 -24.88 8.20 -8.08
C SER A 103 -25.42 6.80 -8.41
N ASN A 104 -24.55 5.80 -8.58
CA ASN A 104 -24.73 4.46 -8.01
C ASN A 104 -23.62 3.47 -8.40
N VAL A 105 -23.04 2.85 -7.37
CA VAL A 105 -22.73 1.41 -7.27
C VAL A 105 -21.73 0.82 -8.27
N LYS A 106 -20.50 0.59 -7.79
CA LYS A 106 -20.10 -0.79 -7.48
C LYS A 106 -19.05 -0.81 -6.36
N ASP A 107 -19.56 -0.70 -5.15
CA ASP A 107 -18.96 -1.26 -3.94
C ASP A 107 -18.73 -2.74 -4.22
N ASN A 108 -17.51 -3.11 -4.61
CA ASN A 108 -17.12 -4.51 -4.64
C ASN A 108 -16.37 -4.77 -3.34
N GLN A 109 -17.16 -4.96 -2.29
CA GLN A 109 -16.73 -5.71 -1.12
C GLN A 109 -16.11 -7.01 -1.60
N THR A 110 -14.80 -7.16 -1.43
CA THR A 110 -14.13 -8.45 -1.57
C THR A 110 -13.13 -8.55 -0.44
N LEU A 111 -13.65 -9.17 0.62
CA LEU A 111 -12.97 -10.08 1.54
C LEU A 111 -11.88 -9.45 2.43
N LYS A 112 -12.33 -9.07 3.63
CA LYS A 112 -11.48 -8.94 4.82
C LYS A 112 -10.88 -10.32 5.16
N PRO A 113 -9.57 -10.42 5.38
CA PRO A 113 -9.02 -11.19 6.48
C PRO A 113 -8.75 -10.20 7.61
N GLU A 114 -9.60 -10.28 8.61
CA GLU A 114 -9.50 -9.61 9.89
C GLU A 114 -8.32 -10.20 10.68
N ILE A 115 -7.10 -9.67 10.52
CA ILE A 115 -6.03 -9.86 11.50
C ILE A 115 -5.27 -8.54 11.65
N ILE A 116 -5.44 -7.94 12.83
CA ILE A 116 -4.87 -6.68 13.35
C ILE A 116 -5.63 -5.41 12.94
N SER A 117 -6.65 -5.10 13.73
CA SER A 117 -7.32 -3.81 13.87
C SER A 117 -6.40 -2.71 14.42
N LYS A 118 -5.18 -2.55 13.89
CA LYS A 118 -4.37 -1.39 14.25
C LYS A 118 -4.84 -0.19 13.44
N SER A 119 -5.40 0.78 14.16
CA SER A 119 -5.91 2.02 13.61
C SER A 119 -4.85 2.63 12.67
N ARG A 120 -5.31 3.26 11.58
CA ARG A 120 -4.42 3.87 10.58
C ARG A 120 -3.36 4.78 11.24
N ALA A 121 -3.76 5.48 12.31
CA ALA A 121 -2.89 6.27 13.17
C ALA A 121 -1.76 5.47 13.84
N GLU A 122 -2.02 4.28 14.39
CA GLU A 122 -0.96 3.46 15.01
C GLU A 122 0.10 3.05 13.98
N ARG A 123 -0.32 2.72 12.76
CA ARG A 123 0.59 2.40 11.65
C ARG A 123 1.48 3.59 11.31
N TRP A 124 0.91 4.79 11.26
CA TRP A 124 1.66 6.02 11.05
C TRP A 124 2.64 6.33 12.18
N LYS A 125 2.27 6.03 13.43
CA LYS A 125 3.16 6.23 14.58
C LYS A 125 4.35 5.27 14.57
N ILE A 126 4.16 4.05 14.07
CA ILE A 126 5.24 3.04 13.95
C ILE A 126 6.18 3.39 12.78
N THR A 127 5.63 3.71 11.60
CA THR A 127 6.44 3.96 10.40
C THR A 127 7.01 5.39 10.36
N GLY A 128 6.32 6.34 10.99
CA GLY A 128 6.59 7.77 10.88
C GLY A 128 6.34 8.31 9.47
N VAL A 129 5.65 7.57 8.61
CA VAL A 129 5.39 7.94 7.22
C VAL A 129 3.90 7.92 6.96
N ILE A 130 3.40 9.04 6.46
CA ILE A 130 2.01 9.23 6.08
C ILE A 130 1.95 9.49 4.58
N ALA A 131 1.46 8.51 3.83
CA ALA A 131 1.13 8.67 2.43
C ALA A 131 -0.39 8.85 2.28
N LEU A 132 -0.79 10.08 1.98
CA LEU A 132 -2.17 10.51 1.75
C LEU A 132 -2.34 11.10 0.34
N SER A 133 -1.42 10.80 -0.57
CA SER A 133 -1.48 11.30 -1.95
C SER A 133 -2.76 10.85 -2.68
N GLY A 134 -3.34 11.71 -3.51
CA GLY A 134 -4.48 11.35 -4.38
C GLY A 134 -5.79 11.04 -3.64
N SER A 135 -5.90 11.43 -2.36
CA SER A 135 -7.05 11.11 -1.51
C SER A 135 -8.20 12.12 -1.60
N ASN A 136 -8.16 13.06 -2.57
CA ASN A 136 -9.15 14.14 -2.75
C ASN A 136 -9.44 14.92 -1.46
N LEU A 137 -8.44 15.03 -0.58
CA LEU A 137 -8.59 15.65 0.72
C LEU A 137 -8.67 17.17 0.56
N LYS A 138 -9.70 17.79 1.15
CA LYS A 138 -9.79 19.25 1.30
C LYS A 138 -8.96 19.77 2.46
N ALA A 139 -8.76 18.91 3.46
CA ALA A 139 -7.94 19.16 4.63
C ALA A 139 -7.31 17.84 5.09
N VAL A 140 -6.16 17.94 5.74
CA VAL A 140 -5.49 16.78 6.34
C VAL A 140 -6.31 16.30 7.56
N PRO A 141 -6.63 15.00 7.67
CA PRO A 141 -7.46 14.46 8.75
C PRO A 141 -6.82 14.62 10.14
N GLU A 142 -7.63 14.79 11.19
CA GLU A 142 -7.12 15.08 12.54
C GLU A 142 -6.20 14.00 13.11
N GLU A 143 -6.44 12.74 12.72
CA GLU A 143 -5.63 11.59 13.08
C GLU A 143 -4.14 11.74 12.72
N VAL A 144 -3.84 12.54 11.69
CA VAL A 144 -2.45 12.86 11.29
C VAL A 144 -1.77 13.73 12.33
N TRP A 145 -2.51 14.71 12.86
CA TRP A 145 -2.01 15.63 13.89
C TRP A 145 -1.83 14.91 15.23
N ASP A 146 -2.71 13.96 15.56
CA ASP A 146 -2.64 13.12 16.76
C ASP A 146 -1.40 12.22 16.81
N CYS A 147 -0.77 11.97 15.65
CA CYS A 147 0.48 11.21 15.60
C CYS A 147 1.69 12.00 16.13
N GLY A 148 1.58 13.33 16.25
CA GLY A 148 2.56 14.19 16.91
C GLY A 148 4.01 13.98 16.45
N SER A 149 4.92 13.75 17.39
CA SER A 149 6.36 13.59 17.14
C SER A 149 6.76 12.24 16.53
N SER A 150 5.82 11.34 16.23
CA SER A 150 6.15 10.09 15.55
C SER A 150 6.33 10.28 14.04
N ILE A 151 5.72 11.30 13.46
CA ILE A 151 5.72 11.52 12.01
C ILE A 151 6.98 12.25 11.56
N ARG A 152 7.61 11.71 10.52
CA ARG A 152 8.81 12.24 9.87
C ARG A 152 8.55 12.63 8.42
N VAL A 153 7.67 11.92 7.73
CA VAL A 153 7.31 12.17 6.33
C VAL A 153 5.80 12.29 6.20
N LEU A 154 5.34 13.40 5.64
CA LEU A 154 3.93 13.64 5.30
C LEU A 154 3.81 13.92 3.81
N ASP A 155 3.29 12.96 3.06
CA ASP A 155 2.94 13.11 1.66
C ASP A 155 1.43 13.31 1.53
N VAL A 156 1.05 14.50 1.09
CA VAL A 156 -0.33 14.91 0.83
C VAL A 156 -0.49 15.43 -0.60
N CYS A 157 0.37 15.00 -1.53
CA CYS A 157 0.31 15.41 -2.92
C CYS A 157 -1.02 15.06 -3.61
N ASN A 158 -1.33 15.77 -4.69
CA ASN A 158 -2.50 15.47 -5.52
C ASN A 158 -3.81 15.44 -4.70
N ASN A 159 -3.91 16.38 -3.74
CA ASN A 159 -5.11 16.64 -2.95
C ASN A 159 -5.52 18.09 -3.12
N SER A 160 -6.77 18.40 -2.78
CA SER A 160 -7.30 19.76 -2.84
C SER A 160 -7.08 20.51 -1.51
N ILE A 161 -5.89 20.40 -0.92
CA ILE A 161 -5.56 21.04 0.36
C ILE A 161 -5.23 22.50 0.07
N GLU A 162 -6.14 23.41 0.44
CA GLU A 162 -5.96 24.85 0.21
C GLU A 162 -4.89 25.47 1.12
N ALA A 163 -4.73 24.96 2.34
CA ALA A 163 -3.77 25.48 3.30
C ALA A 163 -3.32 24.41 4.31
N ILE A 164 -2.06 24.52 4.74
CA ILE A 164 -1.52 23.72 5.85
C ILE A 164 -1.82 24.47 7.15
N PRO A 165 -2.59 23.89 8.10
CA PRO A 165 -2.95 24.57 9.36
C PRO A 165 -1.77 24.64 10.34
N GLN A 166 -1.81 25.57 11.30
CA GLN A 166 -0.82 25.67 12.40
C GLN A 166 -0.65 24.37 13.21
N LYS A 167 -1.63 23.47 13.14
CA LYS A 167 -1.57 22.12 13.73
C LYS A 167 -0.37 21.30 13.24
N ILE A 168 0.23 21.63 12.09
CA ILE A 168 1.48 20.98 11.65
C ILE A 168 2.64 21.15 12.63
N ALA A 169 2.61 22.20 13.47
CA ALA A 169 3.59 22.40 14.53
C ALA A 169 3.57 21.27 15.60
N ALA A 170 2.50 20.48 15.68
CA ALA A 170 2.44 19.29 16.52
C ALA A 170 3.40 18.18 16.04
N LEU A 171 3.76 18.17 14.75
CA LEU A 171 4.64 17.19 14.14
C LEU A 171 6.12 17.57 14.34
N LYS A 172 6.60 17.50 15.58
CA LYS A 172 7.94 17.97 15.97
C LYS A 172 9.11 17.22 15.30
N SER A 173 8.86 16.03 14.77
CA SER A 173 9.88 15.20 14.09
C SER A 173 9.75 15.23 12.57
N LEU A 174 8.86 16.07 12.02
CA LEU A 174 8.63 16.15 10.59
C LEU A 174 9.88 16.70 9.89
N ASN A 175 10.40 15.92 8.94
CA ASN A 175 11.57 16.29 8.14
C ASN A 175 11.19 16.59 6.70
N VAL A 176 10.22 15.85 6.16
CA VAL A 176 9.79 15.99 4.77
C VAL A 176 8.27 16.18 4.71
N ILE A 177 7.84 17.25 4.06
CA ILE A 177 6.47 17.42 3.62
C ILE A 177 6.41 17.51 2.11
N VAL A 178 5.57 16.68 1.50
CA VAL A 178 5.31 16.70 0.07
C VAL A 178 3.90 17.21 -0.13
N VAL A 179 3.79 18.40 -0.72
CA VAL A 179 2.53 19.03 -1.08
C VAL A 179 2.62 19.42 -2.56
N SER A 180 1.60 19.04 -3.33
CA SER A 180 1.46 19.44 -4.73
C SER A 180 0.01 19.82 -4.96
N LYS A 181 -0.16 20.90 -5.73
CA LYS A 181 -1.46 21.43 -6.15
C LYS A 181 -2.06 20.59 -7.26
#